data_AF-A0A0K1JTA0-F1
#
_entry.id   AF-A0A0K1JTA0-F1
#
_cell.length_a   1.000
_cell.length_b   1.000
_cell.length_c   1.000
_cell.angle_alpha   90.00
_cell.angle_beta   90.00
_cell.angle_gamma   90.00
#
_symmetry.space_group_name_H-M   'P 1'
#
loop_
_entity.id
_entity.type
_entity.pdbx_description
1 polymer ?
#
loop_
_entity_poly.entity_id
_entity_poly.type
_entity_poly.pdbx_seq_one_letter_code
_entity_poly.pdbx_strand_id
1 'polypeptide(L)'
;MARPALKREVVQYIVSHYGLKMRRACRLMQQTRNVQYYLSVKDPQLALRSRMHDLARTRVRYGYRRIYILLKREGWRPGISQVYRVYREERLQLRAHLPKRRKMVVTREAKIQPTRINAAWSMDFVADQLADGTRFRSLTIIDVFSKAFRDECLNLHWFADLEEAQAIIEAWRQDYNESRPHSTLKGLAPAEFARRSSLAAAPPSSLAAKN
;
A
#
# COMPACT_ATOMS: atom_id res chain seq x y z
N MET A 1 21.71 -2.17 -36.27
CA MET A 1 22.54 -3.36 -36.49
C MET A 1 21.92 -4.58 -35.80
N ALA A 2 21.67 -5.68 -36.53
CA ALA A 2 21.16 -6.91 -35.92
C ALA A 2 22.19 -7.54 -34.97
N ARG A 3 21.73 -8.11 -33.84
CA ARG A 3 22.59 -8.79 -32.86
C ARG A 3 23.34 -9.96 -33.53
N PRO A 4 24.65 -10.18 -33.26
CA PRO A 4 25.42 -11.27 -33.88
C PRO A 4 24.81 -12.67 -33.72
N ALA A 5 24.11 -12.93 -32.62
CA ALA A 5 23.39 -14.19 -32.39
C ALA A 5 22.25 -14.40 -33.40
N LEU A 6 21.44 -13.36 -33.63
CA LEU A 6 20.33 -13.40 -34.59
C LEU A 6 20.84 -13.62 -36.02
N LYS A 7 21.96 -13.00 -36.39
CA LYS A 7 22.56 -13.21 -37.71
C LYS A 7 22.99 -14.67 -37.94
N ARG A 8 23.49 -15.36 -36.91
CA ARG A 8 23.83 -16.80 -37.01
C ARG A 8 22.62 -17.68 -37.26
N GLU A 9 21.52 -17.40 -36.56
CA GLU A 9 20.25 -18.12 -36.72
C GLU A 9 19.69 -17.92 -38.14
N VAL A 10 19.71 -16.68 -38.64
CA VAL A 10 19.26 -16.37 -40.01
C VAL A 10 20.14 -17.04 -41.06
N VAL A 11 21.46 -17.07 -40.88
CA VAL A 11 22.36 -17.81 -41.79
C VAL A 11 22.03 -19.31 -41.79
N GLN A 12 21.79 -19.92 -40.63
CA GLN A 12 21.36 -21.32 -40.54
C GLN A 12 20.01 -21.57 -41.20
N TYR A 13 19.05 -20.66 -41.02
CA TYR A 13 17.75 -20.72 -41.68
C TYR A 13 17.90 -20.66 -43.20
N ILE A 14 18.71 -19.74 -43.73
CA ILE A 14 18.91 -19.60 -45.18
C ILE A 14 19.54 -20.87 -45.79
N VAL A 15 20.53 -21.45 -45.10
CA VAL A 15 21.20 -22.67 -45.55
C VAL A 15 20.23 -23.86 -45.55
N SER A 16 19.42 -24.02 -44.49
CA SER A 16 18.50 -25.14 -44.34
C SER A 16 17.25 -25.03 -45.22
N HIS A 17 16.66 -23.84 -45.33
CA HIS A 17 15.41 -23.62 -46.06
C HIS A 17 15.60 -23.44 -47.56
N TYR A 18 16.64 -22.72 -48.00
CA TYR A 18 16.89 -22.43 -49.42
C TYR A 18 18.04 -23.26 -50.02
N GLY A 19 18.65 -24.17 -49.25
CA GLY A 19 19.74 -25.04 -49.73
C GLY A 19 21.01 -24.29 -50.14
N LEU A 20 21.16 -23.01 -49.76
CA LEU A 20 22.32 -22.22 -50.14
C LEU A 20 23.57 -22.69 -49.38
N LYS A 21 24.73 -22.73 -50.05
CA LYS A 21 25.99 -23.02 -49.37
C LYS A 21 26.29 -21.94 -48.32
N MET A 22 26.80 -22.36 -47.16
CA MET A 22 27.13 -21.50 -46.01
C MET A 22 27.91 -20.23 -46.39
N ARG A 23 28.86 -20.34 -47.34
CA ARG A 23 29.64 -19.19 -47.84
C ARG A 23 28.76 -18.11 -48.48
N ARG A 24 27.75 -18.49 -49.25
CA ARG A 24 26.81 -17.58 -49.93
C ARG A 24 25.85 -16.95 -48.92
N ALA A 25 25.33 -17.74 -47.99
CA ALA A 25 24.47 -17.27 -46.91
C ALA A 25 25.17 -16.23 -46.02
N CYS A 26 26.42 -16.47 -45.60
CA CYS A 26 27.21 -15.51 -44.82
C CYS A 26 27.47 -14.20 -45.59
N ARG A 27 27.70 -14.27 -46.91
CA ARG A 27 27.90 -13.09 -47.76
C ARG A 27 26.64 -12.24 -47.88
N LEU A 28 25.48 -12.88 -48.06
CA LEU A 28 24.17 -12.21 -48.08
C LEU A 28 23.89 -11.46 -46.77
N MET A 29 24.20 -12.08 -45.63
CA MET A 29 23.99 -11.49 -44.30
C MET A 29 25.12 -10.55 -43.83
N GLN A 30 26.10 -10.29 -44.70
CA GLN A 30 27.29 -9.48 -44.40
C GLN A 30 27.97 -9.92 -43.08
N GLN A 31 28.16 -11.24 -42.91
CA GLN A 31 28.80 -11.86 -41.74
C GLN A 31 30.06 -12.64 -42.14
N THR A 32 31.11 -12.58 -41.33
CA THR A 32 32.31 -13.40 -41.54
C THR A 32 32.05 -14.86 -41.16
N ARG A 33 32.67 -15.80 -41.90
CA ARG A 33 32.47 -17.25 -41.69
C ARG A 33 32.95 -17.71 -40.31
N ASN A 34 33.99 -17.11 -39.75
CA ASN A 34 34.50 -17.44 -38.41
C ASN A 34 33.43 -17.24 -37.33
N VAL A 35 32.57 -16.22 -37.50
CA VAL A 35 31.43 -16.04 -36.60
C VAL A 35 30.45 -17.20 -36.71
N GLN A 36 30.27 -17.85 -37.87
CA GLN A 36 29.38 -19.01 -37.94
C GLN A 36 29.98 -20.28 -37.31
N TYR A 37 31.30 -20.45 -37.43
CA TYR A 37 32.00 -21.61 -36.90
C TYR A 37 32.34 -21.51 -35.40
N TYR A 38 32.32 -20.31 -34.83
CA TYR A 38 32.68 -20.14 -33.42
C TYR A 38 31.64 -20.77 -32.48
N LEU A 39 32.05 -21.83 -31.77
CA LEU A 39 31.32 -22.45 -30.68
C LEU A 39 31.86 -21.91 -29.35
N SER A 40 30.98 -21.47 -28.45
CA SER A 40 31.41 -21.04 -27.12
C SER A 40 31.69 -22.27 -26.25
N VAL A 41 32.97 -22.55 -26.00
CA VAL A 41 33.42 -23.61 -25.08
C VAL A 41 33.47 -23.06 -23.66
N LYS A 42 32.34 -22.64 -23.11
CA LYS A 42 32.27 -22.27 -21.69
C LYS A 42 32.04 -23.53 -20.87
N ASP A 43 32.82 -23.72 -19.81
CA ASP A 43 32.58 -24.76 -18.82
C ASP A 43 31.13 -24.64 -18.30
N PRO A 44 30.31 -25.69 -18.41
CA PRO A 44 28.93 -25.68 -17.91
C PRO A 44 28.83 -25.56 -16.38
N GLN A 45 29.95 -25.75 -15.64
CA GLN A 45 30.04 -25.60 -14.19
C GLN A 45 29.05 -26.52 -13.44
N LEU A 46 28.95 -27.78 -13.88
CA LEU A 46 27.98 -28.76 -13.38
C LEU A 46 28.11 -29.01 -11.87
N ALA A 47 29.33 -29.06 -11.35
CA ALA A 47 29.60 -29.26 -9.93
C ALA A 47 29.09 -28.08 -9.08
N LEU A 48 29.33 -26.84 -9.54
CA LEU A 48 28.84 -25.63 -8.88
C LEU A 48 27.30 -25.56 -8.92
N ARG A 49 26.68 -25.87 -10.07
CA ARG A 49 25.22 -25.92 -10.21
C ARG A 49 24.59 -26.92 -9.25
N SER A 50 25.12 -28.14 -9.20
CA SER A 50 24.64 -29.20 -8.31
C SER A 50 24.72 -28.75 -6.86
N ARG A 51 25.87 -28.19 -6.44
CA ARG A 51 26.03 -27.72 -5.07
C ARG A 51 25.10 -26.55 -4.73
N MET A 52 24.89 -25.63 -5.66
CA MET A 52 23.94 -24.53 -5.50
C MET A 52 22.50 -25.03 -5.31
N HIS A 53 22.10 -26.08 -6.03
CA HIS A 53 20.81 -26.74 -5.84
C HIS A 53 20.70 -27.36 -4.45
N ASP A 54 21.72 -28.07 -3.97
CA ASP A 54 21.72 -28.65 -2.62
C ASP A 54 21.52 -27.57 -1.54
N LEU A 55 22.26 -26.47 -1.65
CA LEU A 55 22.16 -25.35 -0.71
C LEU A 55 20.79 -24.65 -0.77
N ALA A 56 20.23 -24.48 -1.97
CA ALA A 56 18.92 -23.88 -2.16
C ALA A 56 17.78 -24.79 -1.65
N ARG A 57 17.88 -26.11 -1.84
CA ARG A 57 16.93 -27.10 -1.30
C ARG A 57 16.99 -27.18 0.21
N THR A 58 18.19 -27.25 0.78
CA THR A 58 18.38 -27.30 2.23
C THR A 58 17.92 -26.01 2.92
N ARG A 59 18.12 -24.85 2.27
CA ARG A 59 17.86 -23.53 2.84
C ARG A 59 16.99 -22.68 1.93
N VAL A 60 15.73 -23.08 1.77
CA VAL A 60 14.74 -22.51 0.83
C VAL A 60 14.57 -20.99 0.90
N ARG A 61 14.87 -20.33 2.02
CA ARG A 61 14.75 -18.85 2.16
C ARG A 61 15.99 -18.07 1.72
N TYR A 62 17.06 -18.74 1.32
CA TYR A 62 18.35 -18.08 1.07
C TYR A 62 18.45 -17.61 -0.38
N GLY A 63 18.63 -16.31 -0.56
CA GLY A 63 18.95 -15.73 -1.86
C GLY A 63 20.39 -15.98 -2.28
N TYR A 64 20.73 -15.63 -3.52
CA TYR A 64 22.05 -15.88 -4.11
C TYR A 64 23.23 -15.33 -3.27
N ARG A 65 23.05 -14.19 -2.57
CA ARG A 65 24.09 -13.62 -1.69
C ARG A 65 24.42 -14.53 -0.50
N ARG A 66 23.41 -15.18 0.09
CA ARG A 66 23.62 -16.13 1.20
C ARG A 66 24.23 -17.42 0.70
N ILE A 67 23.78 -17.91 -0.47
CA ILE A 67 24.37 -19.10 -1.12
C ILE A 67 25.84 -18.85 -1.46
N TYR A 68 26.20 -17.67 -1.98
CA TYR A 68 27.59 -17.28 -2.26
C TYR A 68 28.49 -17.35 -1.00
N ILE A 69 28.02 -16.84 0.14
CA ILE A 69 28.79 -16.89 1.40
C ILE A 69 28.99 -18.34 1.85
N LEU A 70 27.97 -19.19 1.71
CA LEU A 70 28.06 -20.61 2.08
C LEU A 70 29.05 -21.37 1.19
N LEU A 71 28.99 -21.15 -0.12
CA LEU A 71 29.96 -21.70 -1.06
C LEU A 71 31.39 -21.28 -0.69
N LYS A 72 31.59 -20.01 -0.36
CA LYS A 72 32.92 -19.50 0.05
C LYS A 72 33.43 -20.15 1.34
N ARG A 73 32.54 -20.44 2.30
CA ARG A 73 32.87 -21.16 3.54
C ARG A 73 33.22 -22.63 3.30
N GLU A 74 32.60 -23.24 2.30
CA GLU A 74 32.90 -24.61 1.84
C GLU A 74 34.16 -24.69 0.96
N GLY A 75 34.90 -23.59 0.81
CA GLY A 75 36.16 -23.55 0.06
C GLY A 75 36.00 -23.30 -1.45
N TRP A 76 34.77 -23.14 -1.94
CA TRP A 76 34.53 -22.78 -3.33
C TRP A 76 34.96 -21.34 -3.61
N ARG A 77 35.56 -21.09 -4.79
CA ARG A 77 36.01 -19.75 -5.21
C ARG A 77 35.25 -19.16 -6.42
N PRO A 78 33.90 -19.22 -6.51
CA PRO A 78 33.16 -18.61 -7.61
C PRO A 78 33.07 -17.10 -7.43
N GLY A 79 33.11 -16.34 -8.52
CA GLY A 79 32.82 -14.90 -8.47
C GLY A 79 31.35 -14.63 -8.12
N ILE A 80 31.05 -13.50 -7.46
CA ILE A 80 29.67 -13.15 -7.09
C ILE A 80 28.73 -13.06 -8.31
N SER A 81 29.22 -12.50 -9.42
CA SER A 81 28.49 -12.40 -10.69
C SER A 81 28.26 -13.76 -11.33
N GLN A 82 29.19 -14.70 -11.15
CA GLN A 82 29.06 -16.07 -11.63
C GLN A 82 27.97 -16.82 -10.85
N VAL A 83 27.96 -16.71 -9.51
CA VAL A 83 26.89 -17.28 -8.68
C VAL A 83 25.54 -16.67 -9.03
N TYR A 84 25.45 -15.35 -9.21
CA TYR A 84 24.22 -14.71 -9.63
C TYR A 84 23.73 -15.20 -11.00
N ARG A 85 24.62 -15.33 -11.98
CA ARG A 85 24.31 -15.86 -13.31
C ARG A 85 23.74 -17.28 -13.22
N VAL A 86 24.45 -18.19 -12.54
CA VAL A 86 24.00 -19.58 -12.36
C VAL A 86 22.68 -19.63 -11.60
N TYR A 87 22.52 -18.83 -10.54
CA TYR A 87 21.28 -18.74 -9.76
C TYR A 87 20.07 -18.32 -10.61
N ARG A 88 20.28 -17.43 -11.59
CA ARG A 88 19.23 -17.02 -12.54
C ARG A 88 18.95 -18.08 -13.60
N GLU A 89 19.99 -18.66 -14.19
CA GLU A 89 19.87 -19.70 -15.21
C GLU A 89 19.14 -20.95 -14.66
N GLU A 90 19.47 -21.36 -13.42
CA GLU A 90 18.85 -22.48 -12.70
C GLU A 90 17.47 -22.14 -12.10
N ARG A 91 16.97 -20.92 -12.30
CA ARG A 91 15.69 -20.44 -11.77
C ARG A 91 15.51 -20.66 -10.26
N LEU A 92 16.61 -20.59 -9.50
CA LEU A 92 16.61 -20.70 -8.03
C LEU A 92 16.08 -19.46 -7.32
N GLN A 93 15.57 -18.49 -8.07
CA GLN A 93 15.06 -17.22 -7.58
C GLN A 93 13.91 -17.46 -6.60
N LEU A 94 14.06 -16.93 -5.39
CA LEU A 94 12.98 -16.91 -4.42
C LEU A 94 11.78 -16.22 -5.05
N ARG A 95 10.62 -16.89 -5.07
CA ARG A 95 9.37 -16.23 -5.39
C ARG A 95 9.22 -15.07 -4.41
N ALA A 96 9.03 -13.86 -4.95
CA ALA A 96 8.80 -12.69 -4.11
C ALA A 96 7.65 -13.01 -3.14
N HIS A 97 7.84 -12.66 -1.87
CA HIS A 97 6.78 -12.73 -0.88
C HIS A 97 5.55 -12.03 -1.46
N LEU A 98 4.41 -12.72 -1.54
CA LEU A 98 3.15 -12.01 -1.80
C LEU A 98 3.07 -10.86 -0.79
N PRO A 99 2.66 -9.65 -1.22
CA PRO A 99 2.54 -8.53 -0.31
C PRO A 99 1.78 -9.00 0.92
N LYS A 100 2.39 -8.80 2.10
CA LYS A 100 1.85 -9.27 3.38
C LYS A 100 0.44 -8.69 3.48
N ARG A 101 -0.60 -9.49 3.22
CA ARG A 101 -1.99 -9.04 3.25
C ARG A 101 -2.32 -8.79 4.72
N ARG A 102 -1.96 -7.61 5.22
CA ARG A 102 -2.42 -7.09 6.51
C ARG A 102 -3.89 -6.70 6.35
N LYS A 103 -4.75 -7.69 6.23
CA LYS A 103 -6.18 -7.54 6.50
C LYS A 103 -6.54 -8.72 7.36
N MET A 104 -6.52 -8.54 8.68
CA MET A 104 -7.57 -9.18 9.47
C MET A 104 -8.87 -8.65 8.86
N VAL A 105 -9.50 -9.46 8.03
CA VAL A 105 -10.92 -9.26 7.72
C VAL A 105 -11.65 -9.74 8.96
N VAL A 106 -11.60 -8.93 10.02
CA VAL A 106 -12.65 -8.99 11.02
C VAL A 106 -13.89 -8.57 10.24
N THR A 107 -14.90 -9.43 10.19
CA THR A 107 -16.23 -9.06 9.72
C THR A 107 -16.66 -7.89 10.60
N ARG A 108 -16.49 -6.66 10.12
CA ARG A 108 -16.96 -5.48 10.84
C ARG A 108 -18.47 -5.66 10.95
N GLU A 109 -18.99 -5.64 12.16
CA GLU A 109 -20.43 -5.53 12.36
C GLU A 109 -20.95 -4.36 11.53
N ALA A 110 -22.12 -4.54 10.92
CA ALA A 110 -22.70 -3.52 10.07
C ALA A 110 -22.83 -2.22 10.89
N LYS A 111 -22.31 -1.10 10.35
CA LYS A 111 -22.48 0.20 11.00
C LYS A 111 -23.98 0.46 11.16
N ILE A 112 -24.39 0.87 12.36
CA ILE A 112 -25.76 1.30 12.64
C ILE A 112 -26.08 2.44 11.67
N GLN A 113 -27.15 2.29 10.87
CA GLN A 113 -27.67 3.35 10.03
C GLN A 113 -28.69 4.14 10.84
N PRO A 114 -28.37 5.36 11.31
CA PRO A 114 -29.32 6.15 12.07
C PRO A 114 -30.49 6.56 11.17
N THR A 115 -31.71 6.48 11.70
CA THR A 115 -32.94 6.87 10.99
C THR A 115 -33.40 8.29 11.33
N ARG A 116 -32.89 8.87 12.42
CA ARG A 116 -33.23 10.20 12.91
C ARG A 116 -32.02 10.86 13.60
N ILE A 117 -32.07 12.18 13.72
CA ILE A 117 -31.11 12.97 14.50
C ILE A 117 -31.05 12.46 15.94
N ASN A 118 -29.85 12.41 16.53
CA ASN A 118 -29.53 11.89 17.87
C ASN A 118 -29.73 10.37 18.05
N ALA A 119 -29.93 9.59 16.97
CA ALA A 119 -30.06 8.14 17.06
C ALA A 119 -28.73 7.41 17.24
N ALA A 120 -27.63 7.96 16.71
CA ALA A 120 -26.30 7.39 16.84
C ALA A 120 -25.23 8.48 16.86
N TRP A 121 -24.32 8.38 17.83
CA TRP A 121 -23.22 9.32 17.99
C TRP A 121 -21.90 8.63 17.65
N SER A 122 -21.02 9.36 16.99
CA SER A 122 -19.67 8.92 16.64
C SER A 122 -18.67 9.82 17.35
N MET A 123 -17.66 9.21 17.97
CA MET A 123 -16.47 9.90 18.42
C MET A 123 -15.30 9.48 17.53
N ASP A 124 -14.70 10.45 16.83
CA ASP A 124 -13.62 10.20 15.89
C ASP A 124 -12.59 11.33 15.87
N PHE A 125 -11.39 11.00 15.37
CA PHE A 125 -10.37 12.01 15.09
C PHE A 125 -10.49 12.44 13.64
N VAL A 126 -10.89 13.68 13.42
CA VAL A 126 -10.88 14.29 12.09
C VAL A 126 -9.54 14.96 11.88
N ALA A 127 -8.87 14.61 10.78
CA ALA A 127 -7.62 15.24 10.37
C ALA A 127 -7.88 16.21 9.23
N ASP A 128 -7.36 17.42 9.36
CA ASP A 128 -7.42 18.44 8.32
C ASP A 128 -6.05 19.09 8.09
N GLN A 129 -5.95 19.93 7.08
CA GLN A 129 -4.72 20.60 6.66
C GLN A 129 -4.89 22.12 6.64
N LEU A 130 -3.92 22.82 7.22
CA LEU A 130 -3.80 24.27 7.16
C LEU A 130 -3.19 24.71 5.82
N ALA A 131 -3.28 26.01 5.51
CA ALA A 131 -2.78 26.60 4.27
C ALA A 131 -1.28 26.37 4.03
N ASP A 132 -0.49 26.28 5.10
CA ASP A 132 0.95 26.00 5.07
C ASP A 132 1.30 24.51 4.82
N GLY A 133 0.30 23.64 4.76
CA GLY A 133 0.45 22.20 4.61
C GLY A 133 0.56 21.43 5.92
N THR A 134 0.64 22.11 7.07
CA THR A 134 0.66 21.50 8.39
C THR A 134 -0.68 20.79 8.64
N ARG A 135 -0.62 19.56 9.16
CA ARG A 135 -1.83 18.77 9.46
C ARG A 135 -2.16 18.87 10.94
N PHE A 136 -3.43 19.13 11.24
CA PHE A 136 -3.94 19.05 12.61
C PHE A 136 -4.98 17.94 12.74
N ARG A 137 -5.26 17.57 13.98
CA ARG A 137 -6.32 16.61 14.31
C ARG A 137 -7.20 17.20 15.39
N SER A 138 -8.51 17.05 15.21
CA SER A 138 -9.52 17.42 16.19
C SER A 138 -10.29 16.17 16.63
N LEU A 139 -10.55 16.05 17.93
CA LEU A 139 -11.44 15.02 18.47
C LEU A 139 -12.87 15.55 18.38
N THR A 140 -13.72 14.86 17.64
CA THR A 140 -15.09 15.29 17.36
C THR A 140 -16.08 14.29 17.91
N ILE A 141 -17.16 14.79 18.51
CA ILE A 141 -18.34 14.01 18.89
C ILE A 141 -19.49 14.52 18.04
N ILE A 142 -19.89 13.73 17.04
CA ILE A 142 -20.87 14.14 16.04
C ILE A 142 -22.04 13.16 15.96
N ASP A 143 -23.22 13.68 15.65
CA ASP A 143 -24.36 12.87 15.25
C ASP A 143 -24.11 12.31 13.84
N VAL A 144 -24.14 10.98 13.73
CA VAL A 144 -23.87 10.25 12.49
C VAL A 144 -24.93 10.55 11.42
N PHE A 145 -26.14 10.96 11.84
CA PHE A 145 -27.21 11.32 10.92
C PHE A 145 -26.97 12.69 10.28
N SER A 146 -26.56 13.70 11.05
CA SER A 146 -26.43 15.07 10.57
C SER A 146 -25.15 15.28 9.76
N LYS A 147 -24.02 14.70 10.20
CA LYS A 147 -22.66 14.90 9.62
C LYS A 147 -22.26 16.38 9.46
N ALA A 148 -22.98 17.28 10.15
CA ALA A 148 -22.94 18.71 9.90
C ALA A 148 -21.55 19.32 10.12
N PHE A 149 -20.79 18.82 11.09
CA PHE A 149 -19.46 19.37 11.38
C PHE A 149 -18.51 19.33 10.17
N ARG A 150 -18.49 18.22 9.42
CA ARG A 150 -17.58 18.13 8.28
C ARG A 150 -18.05 18.99 7.12
N ASP A 151 -19.33 18.89 6.80
CA ASP A 151 -19.89 19.50 5.59
C ASP A 151 -20.14 21.01 5.75
N GLU A 152 -20.49 21.46 6.96
CA GLU A 152 -20.87 22.85 7.24
C GLU A 152 -19.79 23.65 7.98
N CYS A 153 -18.83 23.01 8.66
CA CYS A 153 -17.71 23.71 9.28
C CYS A 153 -16.43 23.52 8.44
N LEU A 154 -15.88 22.31 8.42
CA LEU A 154 -14.54 22.09 7.87
C LEU A 154 -14.45 22.33 6.36
N ASN A 155 -15.42 21.85 5.59
CA ASN A 155 -15.38 22.00 4.13
C ASN A 155 -15.62 23.45 3.65
N LEU A 156 -16.18 24.32 4.49
CA LEU A 156 -16.48 25.71 4.12
C LEU A 156 -15.33 26.69 4.43
N HIS A 157 -14.37 26.28 5.25
CA HIS A 157 -13.31 27.18 5.73
C HIS A 157 -11.94 26.73 5.22
N TRP A 158 -11.17 27.70 4.75
CA TRP A 158 -9.76 27.52 4.45
C TRP A 158 -8.95 28.12 5.60
N PHE A 159 -8.35 27.27 6.42
CA PHE A 159 -7.64 27.70 7.64
C PHE A 159 -6.21 28.15 7.33
N ALA A 160 -5.87 29.40 7.68
CA ALA A 160 -4.50 29.90 7.54
C ALA A 160 -3.59 29.34 8.63
N ASP A 161 -4.07 29.29 9.88
CA ASP A 161 -3.34 28.77 11.04
C ASP A 161 -4.23 28.01 12.03
N LEU A 162 -3.62 27.47 13.09
CA LEU A 162 -4.32 26.67 14.09
C LEU A 162 -5.24 27.48 15.00
N GLU A 163 -4.91 28.75 15.26
CA GLU A 163 -5.69 29.62 16.15
C GLU A 163 -6.99 30.01 15.46
N GLU A 164 -6.93 30.38 14.18
CA GLU A 164 -8.10 30.62 13.34
C GLU A 164 -8.97 29.35 13.25
N ALA A 165 -8.36 28.18 13.02
CA ALA A 165 -9.10 26.93 12.99
C ALA A 165 -9.83 26.65 14.30
N GLN A 166 -9.18 26.88 15.45
CA GLN A 166 -9.79 26.71 16.77
C GLN A 166 -10.96 27.68 16.98
N ALA A 167 -10.77 28.95 16.63
CA ALA A 167 -11.80 29.97 16.79
C ALA A 167 -13.06 29.66 15.95
N ILE A 168 -12.87 29.28 14.68
CA ILE A 168 -13.97 28.94 13.78
C ILE A 168 -14.69 27.66 14.24
N ILE A 169 -13.94 26.62 14.60
CA ILE A 169 -14.51 25.36 15.07
C ILE A 169 -15.30 25.58 16.37
N GLU A 170 -14.78 26.39 17.28
CA GLU A 170 -15.45 26.69 18.55
C GLU A 170 -16.71 27.55 18.34
N ALA A 171 -16.64 28.56 17.48
CA ALA A 171 -17.81 29.36 17.12
C ALA A 171 -18.91 28.50 16.49
N TRP A 172 -18.54 27.60 15.57
CA TRP A 172 -19.47 26.64 14.98
C TRP A 172 -20.05 25.69 16.02
N ARG A 173 -19.23 25.19 16.97
CA ARG A 173 -19.67 24.31 18.05
C ARG A 173 -20.71 25.01 18.94
N GLN A 174 -20.48 26.28 19.26
CA GLN A 174 -21.40 27.08 20.07
C GLN A 174 -22.71 27.30 19.32
N ASP A 175 -22.66 27.75 18.06
CA ASP A 175 -23.87 27.96 17.25
C ASP A 175 -24.69 26.67 17.07
N TYR A 176 -24.03 25.55 16.76
CA TYR A 176 -24.69 24.26 16.63
C TYR A 176 -25.38 23.83 17.93
N ASN A 177 -24.74 24.03 19.09
CA ASN A 177 -25.30 23.58 20.36
C ASN A 177 -26.35 24.55 20.93
N GLU A 178 -26.21 25.85 20.70
CA GLU A 178 -27.04 26.88 21.33
C GLU A 178 -28.19 27.36 20.44
N SER A 179 -27.99 27.40 19.12
CA SER A 179 -28.94 28.03 18.18
C SER A 179 -29.68 27.03 17.28
N ARG A 180 -29.09 25.87 16.96
CA ARG A 180 -29.62 25.02 15.87
C ARG A 180 -30.89 24.24 16.25
N PRO A 181 -32.04 24.48 15.61
CA PRO A 181 -33.26 23.74 15.90
C PRO A 181 -33.20 22.32 15.30
N HIS A 182 -33.54 21.31 16.10
CA HIS A 182 -33.66 19.92 15.63
C HIS A 182 -35.10 19.42 15.68
N SER A 183 -35.58 18.85 14.57
CA SER A 183 -36.94 18.30 14.48
C SER A 183 -37.21 17.19 15.50
N THR A 184 -36.21 16.36 15.81
CA THR A 184 -36.29 15.33 16.85
C THR A 184 -36.34 15.90 18.27
N LEU A 185 -35.84 17.12 18.46
CA LEU A 185 -35.90 17.86 19.73
C LEU A 185 -37.11 18.82 19.77
N LYS A 186 -38.13 18.58 18.94
CA LYS A 186 -39.32 19.46 18.82
C LYS A 186 -38.97 20.91 18.45
N GLY A 187 -37.92 21.10 17.65
CA GLY A 187 -37.44 22.42 17.22
C GLY A 187 -36.53 23.12 18.22
N LEU A 188 -36.15 22.48 19.33
CA LEU A 188 -35.21 23.04 20.29
C LEU A 188 -33.76 22.84 19.87
N ALA A 189 -32.90 23.74 20.35
CA ALA A 189 -31.46 23.56 20.27
C ALA A 189 -30.96 22.50 21.25
N PRO A 190 -29.83 21.82 20.97
CA PRO A 190 -29.27 20.79 21.86
C PRO A 190 -29.12 21.26 23.32
N ALA A 191 -28.58 22.46 23.54
CA ALA A 191 -28.39 23.03 24.88
C ALA A 191 -29.71 23.36 25.57
N GLU A 192 -30.72 23.84 24.84
CA GLU A 192 -32.05 24.08 25.39
C GLU A 192 -32.74 22.78 25.81
N PHE A 193 -32.66 21.76 24.97
CA PHE A 193 -33.19 20.44 25.26
C PHE A 193 -32.52 19.83 26.51
N ALA A 194 -31.19 19.96 26.62
CA ALA A 194 -30.44 19.51 27.79
C ALA A 194 -30.90 20.22 29.07
N ARG A 195 -31.04 21.56 29.04
CA ARG A 195 -31.56 22.36 30.17
C ARG A 195 -32.96 21.94 30.59
N ARG A 196 -33.87 21.71 29.64
CA ARG A 196 -35.25 21.26 29.94
C ARG A 196 -35.28 19.84 30.50
N SER A 197 -34.44 18.96 29.98
CA SER A 197 -34.34 17.57 30.45
C SER A 197 -33.74 17.49 31.86
N SER A 198 -32.75 18.33 32.18
CA SER A 198 -32.17 18.40 33.53
C SER A 198 -33.15 18.98 34.55
N LEU A 199 -33.97 19.96 34.16
CA LEU A 199 -35.04 20.50 35.01
C LEU A 199 -36.14 19.47 35.28
N ALA A 200 -36.48 18.63 34.30
CA ALA A 200 -37.44 17.55 34.47
C ALA A 200 -36.92 16.36 35.31
N ALA A 201 -35.60 16.21 35.41
CA ALA A 201 -34.95 15.14 36.20
C ALA A 201 -34.61 15.53 37.64
N ALA A 202 -34.85 16.79 38.04
CA ALA A 202 -34.66 17.22 39.43
C ALA A 202 -35.75 16.63 40.33
N PRO A 203 -35.41 15.95 41.45
CA PRO A 203 -36.42 15.44 42.38
C PRO A 203 -37.20 16.61 42.99
N PRO A 204 -38.51 16.47 43.26
CA PRO A 204 -39.29 17.52 43.89
C PRO A 204 -38.65 17.86 45.25
N SER A 205 -38.30 19.13 45.43
CA SER A 205 -37.74 19.64 46.68
C SER A 205 -38.69 19.36 47.84
N SER A 206 -38.31 18.45 48.73
CA SER A 206 -39.01 18.22 50.00
C SER A 206 -38.80 19.41 50.94
N LEU A 207 -39.61 20.45 50.76
CA LEU A 207 -39.77 21.55 51.71
C LEU A 207 -41.26 21.73 52.01
N ALA A 208 -41.80 20.81 52.81
CA ALA A 208 -43.01 21.01 53.60
C ALA A 208 -43.11 19.90 54.65
N ALA A 209 -42.60 20.16 55.86
CA ALA A 209 -43.22 19.73 57.12
C ALA A 209 -42.33 20.01 58.35
N LYS A 210 -42.91 20.82 59.25
CA LYS A 210 -42.73 20.83 60.72
C LYS A 210 -41.49 21.55 61.27
N ASN A 211 -41.72 22.75 61.81
CA ASN A 211 -42.08 22.91 63.23
C ASN A 211 -43.07 24.06 63.41
#